data_AF-W7NX11-F1
#
_entry.id   AF-W7NX11-F1
#
_cell.length_a   1.000
_cell.length_b   1.000
_cell.length_c   1.000
_cell.angle_alpha   90.00
_cell.angle_beta   90.00
_cell.angle_gamma   90.00
#
_symmetry.space_group_name_H-M   'P 1'
#
loop_
_entity.id
_entity.type
_entity.pdbx_description
1 polymer ?
#
loop_
_entity_poly.entity_id
_entity_poly.type
_entity_poly.pdbx_seq_one_letter_code
_entity_poly.pdbx_strand_id
1 'polypeptide(L)'
;MKLLVPFDALVFQLKNTTVLMECLVSETEDVILHSLKSFEEKEPSMHVPEVDEGPDTEYFSYKQYASFSFEDVVDTYTVSLPSCFRRSSFLTIYSMLEFHLTNFCNKKMDAMRFPLSYKDINGTGIERCNTILKKIFGMVHSENMKLLNQLARLRNACIHNNAIITNDKDKLNSLTSLSNGILYFQNDEVIFLKGSLDFIISIIKEHFENIELLFSSSKR
;
A
#
# COMPACT_ATOMS: atom_id res chain seq x y z
N MET A 1 6.91 -12.50 -36.20
CA MET A 1 8.09 -12.51 -35.31
C MET A 1 7.81 -11.51 -34.18
N LYS A 2 7.45 -11.95 -32.96
CA LYS A 2 7.30 -11.03 -31.82
C LYS A 2 8.71 -10.49 -31.50
N LEU A 3 8.91 -9.18 -31.60
CA LEU A 3 10.13 -8.54 -31.11
C LEU A 3 10.23 -8.80 -29.61
N LEU A 4 11.28 -9.53 -29.19
CA LEU A 4 11.56 -9.69 -27.77
C LEU A 4 11.91 -8.32 -27.19
N VAL A 5 11.21 -7.93 -26.12
CA VAL A 5 11.58 -6.73 -25.35
C VAL A 5 12.90 -7.01 -24.63
N PRO A 6 13.94 -6.17 -24.81
CA PRO A 6 15.20 -6.34 -24.10
C PRO A 6 14.99 -6.34 -22.58
N PHE A 7 15.73 -7.19 -21.87
CA PHE A 7 15.65 -7.29 -20.41
C PHE A 7 15.88 -5.93 -19.71
N ASP A 8 16.86 -5.16 -20.18
CA ASP A 8 17.19 -3.84 -19.63
C ASP A 8 15.99 -2.87 -19.75
N ALA A 9 15.18 -2.99 -20.80
CA ALA A 9 13.96 -2.20 -20.96
C ALA A 9 12.86 -2.61 -19.97
N LEU A 10 12.80 -3.90 -19.58
CA LEU A 10 11.85 -4.38 -18.57
C LEU A 10 12.24 -3.90 -17.16
N VAL A 11 13.53 -3.93 -16.82
CA VAL A 11 14.03 -3.41 -15.55
C VAL A 11 13.85 -1.90 -15.47
N PHE A 12 14.14 -1.18 -16.56
CA PHE A 12 13.90 0.25 -16.64
C PHE A 12 12.42 0.60 -16.40
N GLN A 13 11.49 -0.20 -16.93
CA GLN A 13 10.06 -0.04 -16.66
C GLN A 13 9.75 -0.17 -15.16
N LEU A 14 10.27 -1.19 -14.48
CA LEU A 14 10.08 -1.37 -13.03
C LEU A 14 10.62 -0.18 -12.23
N LYS A 15 11.81 0.32 -12.58
CA LYS A 15 12.41 1.50 -11.92
C LYS A 15 11.55 2.75 -12.11
N ASN A 16 11.10 3.04 -13.33
CA ASN A 16 10.21 4.19 -13.57
C ASN A 16 8.89 4.07 -12.83
N THR A 17 8.35 2.86 -12.69
CA THR A 17 7.14 2.63 -11.87
C THR A 17 7.37 3.05 -10.42
N THR A 18 8.53 2.77 -9.82
CA THR A 18 8.81 3.21 -8.44
C THR A 18 8.90 4.73 -8.32
N VAL A 19 9.46 5.42 -9.31
CA VAL A 19 9.49 6.89 -9.33
C VAL A 19 8.07 7.46 -9.34
N LEU A 20 7.17 6.90 -10.16
CA LEU A 20 5.77 7.34 -10.19
C LEU A 20 5.06 7.08 -8.86
N MET A 21 5.34 5.95 -8.20
CA MET A 21 4.81 5.66 -6.87
C MET A 21 5.30 6.69 -5.84
N GLU A 22 6.57 7.09 -5.88
CA GLU A 22 7.13 8.12 -4.99
C GLU A 22 6.50 9.49 -5.21
N CYS A 23 6.27 9.88 -6.47
CA CYS A 23 5.52 11.10 -6.78
C CYS A 23 4.13 11.03 -6.16
N LEU A 24 3.41 9.91 -6.31
CA LEU A 24 2.09 9.74 -5.69
C LEU A 24 2.15 9.85 -4.15
N VAL A 25 3.18 9.31 -3.51
CA VAL A 25 3.37 9.47 -2.05
C VAL A 25 3.57 10.94 -1.68
N SER A 26 4.44 11.65 -2.40
CA SER A 26 4.65 13.10 -2.16
C SER A 26 3.35 13.89 -2.25
N GLU A 27 2.60 13.72 -3.34
CA GLU A 27 1.32 14.42 -3.55
C GLU A 27 0.28 14.06 -2.47
N THR A 28 0.27 12.80 -2.04
CA THR A 28 -0.62 12.34 -0.96
C THR A 28 -0.29 13.03 0.36
N GLU A 29 0.99 13.10 0.73
CA GLU A 29 1.42 13.73 1.97
C GLU A 29 1.24 15.26 1.93
N ASP A 30 1.38 15.90 0.77
CA ASP A 30 1.09 17.33 0.60
C ASP A 30 -0.40 17.65 0.83
N VAL A 31 -1.30 16.83 0.29
CA VAL A 31 -2.75 16.95 0.53
C VAL A 31 -3.08 16.76 2.02
N ILE A 32 -2.48 15.76 2.66
CA ILE A 32 -2.66 15.50 4.10
C ILE A 32 -2.15 16.69 4.91
N LEU A 33 -0.95 17.18 4.63
CA LEU A 33 -0.34 18.30 5.33
C LEU A 33 -1.19 19.57 5.21
N HIS A 34 -1.69 19.87 4.01
CA HIS A 34 -2.61 20.99 3.81
C HIS A 34 -3.90 20.83 4.61
N SER A 35 -4.47 19.61 4.67
CA SER A 35 -5.67 19.34 5.47
C SER A 35 -5.42 19.52 6.96
N LEU A 36 -4.27 19.07 7.47
CA LEU A 36 -3.89 19.22 8.88
C LEU A 36 -3.70 20.69 9.26
N LYS A 37 -2.97 21.46 8.45
CA LYS A 37 -2.80 22.91 8.66
C LYS A 37 -4.14 23.65 8.71
N SER A 38 -5.04 23.34 7.78
CA SER A 38 -6.38 23.93 7.79
C SER A 38 -7.20 23.52 9.02
N PHE A 39 -6.91 22.40 9.67
CA PHE A 39 -7.56 21.97 10.90
C PHE A 39 -7.01 22.75 12.10
N GLU A 40 -5.69 22.85 12.21
CA GLU A 40 -5.00 23.64 13.24
C GLU A 40 -5.38 25.13 13.22
N GLU A 41 -5.58 25.72 12.04
CA GLU A 41 -5.88 27.15 11.91
C GLU A 41 -7.33 27.54 12.25
N LYS A 42 -8.28 26.62 12.03
CA LYS A 42 -9.72 26.93 12.13
C LYS A 42 -10.37 26.38 13.40
N GLU A 43 -9.79 25.33 13.96
CA GLU A 43 -10.29 24.55 15.10
C GLU A 43 -11.73 24.01 14.92
N PRO A 44 -12.15 22.98 15.68
CA PRO A 44 -13.54 22.56 15.71
C PRO A 44 -14.45 23.63 16.34
N SER A 45 -15.64 23.82 15.77
CA SER A 45 -16.69 24.66 16.32
C SER A 45 -17.50 23.88 17.36
N MET A 46 -17.80 24.49 18.50
CA MET A 46 -18.75 23.97 19.49
C MET A 46 -20.15 24.51 19.20
N HIS A 47 -21.16 23.66 19.33
CA HIS A 47 -22.56 23.99 19.09
C HIS A 47 -23.44 23.47 20.22
N VAL A 48 -24.42 24.28 20.62
CA VAL A 48 -25.53 23.88 21.49
C VAL A 48 -26.78 23.90 20.62
N PRO A 49 -27.43 22.75 20.35
CA PRO A 49 -28.65 22.74 19.55
C PRO A 49 -29.79 23.42 20.33
N GLU A 50 -30.42 24.43 19.73
CA GLU A 50 -31.65 25.03 20.27
C GLU A 50 -32.82 24.07 20.01
N VAL A 51 -33.18 23.25 21.00
CA VAL A 51 -34.33 22.33 20.91
C VAL A 51 -35.35 22.68 21.99
N ASP A 52 -36.61 22.92 21.60
CA ASP A 52 -37.72 23.30 22.50
C ASP A 52 -37.95 22.26 23.62
N GLU A 53 -37.68 20.98 23.37
CA GLU A 53 -37.76 19.89 24.36
C GLU A 53 -36.61 18.88 24.15
N GLY A 54 -35.57 18.95 24.99
CA GLY A 54 -34.46 18.00 25.03
C GLY A 54 -33.31 18.49 25.91
N PRO A 55 -32.38 17.62 26.34
CA PRO A 55 -31.18 18.07 27.03
C PRO A 55 -30.29 18.85 26.06
N ASP A 56 -29.80 20.02 26.49
CA ASP A 56 -28.75 20.79 25.81
C ASP A 56 -27.49 19.93 25.70
N THR A 57 -27.39 19.14 24.64
CA THR A 57 -26.25 18.25 24.42
C THR A 57 -25.32 18.93 23.44
N GLU A 58 -24.26 19.51 23.97
CA GLU A 58 -23.18 20.11 23.19
C GLU A 58 -22.61 19.10 22.18
N TYR A 59 -22.35 19.57 20.96
CA TYR A 59 -21.61 18.81 19.97
C TYR A 59 -20.55 19.67 19.30
N PHE A 60 -19.53 19.01 18.77
CA PHE A 60 -18.40 19.61 18.09
C PHE A 60 -18.49 19.29 16.61
N SER A 61 -18.13 20.26 15.76
CA SER A 61 -18.08 20.04 14.32
C SER A 61 -16.86 20.67 13.68
N TYR A 62 -16.37 20.03 12.62
CA TYR A 62 -15.41 20.62 11.72
C TYR A 62 -15.77 20.24 10.29
N LYS A 63 -15.88 21.23 9.40
CA LYS A 63 -16.44 21.07 8.05
C LYS A 63 -17.83 20.41 8.11
N GLN A 64 -17.96 19.17 7.63
CA GLN A 64 -19.23 18.43 7.54
C GLN A 64 -19.32 17.28 8.53
N TYR A 65 -18.27 17.05 9.32
CA TYR A 65 -18.26 16.02 10.35
C TYR A 65 -18.60 16.64 11.71
N ALA A 66 -19.48 15.98 12.45
CA ALA A 66 -19.89 16.38 13.79
C ALA A 66 -19.90 15.16 14.72
N SER A 67 -19.52 15.36 15.98
CA SER A 67 -19.59 14.37 17.05
C SER A 67 -19.91 15.05 18.37
N PHE A 68 -20.47 14.29 19.32
CA PHE A 68 -20.65 14.73 20.71
C PHE A 68 -19.33 14.69 21.51
N SER A 69 -18.26 14.14 20.92
CA SER A 69 -16.91 14.06 21.50
C SER A 69 -15.96 14.96 20.69
N PHE A 70 -15.29 15.88 21.39
CA PHE A 70 -14.27 16.75 20.77
C PHE A 70 -13.10 15.92 20.26
N GLU A 71 -12.68 14.93 21.06
CA GLU A 71 -11.63 13.98 20.74
C GLU A 71 -11.95 13.21 19.45
N ASP A 72 -13.21 12.82 19.22
CA ASP A 72 -13.59 12.11 17.99
C ASP A 72 -13.42 13.00 16.75
N VAL A 73 -13.75 14.29 16.85
CA VAL A 73 -13.53 15.24 15.75
C VAL A 73 -12.04 15.41 15.48
N VAL A 74 -11.23 15.55 16.54
CA VAL A 74 -9.76 15.64 16.43
C VAL A 74 -9.18 14.38 15.80
N ASP A 75 -9.50 13.20 16.32
CA ASP A 75 -9.02 11.91 15.81
C ASP A 75 -9.42 11.69 14.36
N THR A 76 -10.66 12.06 14.00
CA THR A 76 -11.15 11.95 12.62
C THR A 76 -10.25 12.72 11.64
N TYR A 77 -9.88 13.96 11.97
CA TYR A 77 -9.11 14.81 11.05
C TYR A 77 -7.59 14.66 11.17
N THR A 78 -7.08 14.22 12.31
CA THR A 78 -5.63 14.11 12.56
C THR A 78 -5.09 12.68 12.40
N VAL A 79 -5.96 11.66 12.50
CA VAL A 79 -5.57 10.25 12.40
C VAL A 79 -6.34 9.54 11.30
N SER A 80 -7.67 9.45 11.40
CA SER A 80 -8.48 8.58 10.55
C SER A 80 -8.50 9.03 9.09
N LEU A 81 -8.69 10.33 8.83
CA LEU A 81 -8.71 10.89 7.48
C LEU A 81 -7.33 10.83 6.81
N PRO A 82 -6.21 11.22 7.46
CA PRO A 82 -4.86 10.98 6.93
C PRO A 82 -4.59 9.51 6.62
N SER A 83 -4.97 8.60 7.51
CA SER A 83 -4.85 7.15 7.29
C SER A 83 -5.69 6.70 6.08
N CYS A 84 -6.88 7.26 5.88
CA CYS A 84 -7.72 7.01 4.71
C CYS A 84 -7.02 7.41 3.40
N PHE A 85 -6.48 8.64 3.32
CA PHE A 85 -5.71 9.09 2.16
C PHE A 85 -4.53 8.16 1.85
N ARG A 86 -3.75 7.78 2.87
CA ARG A 86 -2.63 6.86 2.70
C ARG A 86 -3.08 5.49 2.22
N ARG A 87 -4.17 4.93 2.75
CA ARG A 87 -4.74 3.66 2.29
C ARG A 87 -5.16 3.72 0.83
N SER A 88 -5.83 4.80 0.40
CA SER A 88 -6.21 4.99 -1.01
C SER A 88 -4.99 5.03 -1.93
N SER A 89 -3.93 5.74 -1.52
CA SER A 89 -2.68 5.78 -2.28
C SER A 89 -1.95 4.44 -2.27
N PHE A 90 -1.95 3.72 -1.15
CA PHE A 90 -1.43 2.35 -1.06
C PHE A 90 -2.13 1.40 -2.04
N LEU A 91 -3.46 1.45 -2.15
CA LEU A 91 -4.20 0.63 -3.12
C LEU A 91 -3.77 0.93 -4.56
N THR A 92 -3.54 2.20 -4.88
CA THR A 92 -3.03 2.62 -6.19
C THR A 92 -1.60 2.12 -6.43
N ILE A 93 -0.70 2.30 -5.46
CA ILE A 93 0.69 1.79 -5.50
C ILE A 93 0.69 0.27 -5.71
N TYR A 94 -0.09 -0.47 -4.92
CA TYR A 94 -0.18 -1.92 -5.03
C TYR A 94 -0.70 -2.35 -6.42
N SER A 95 -1.68 -1.64 -6.96
CA SER A 95 -2.23 -1.93 -8.30
C SER A 95 -1.17 -1.71 -9.39
N MET A 96 -0.36 -0.65 -9.29
CA MET A 96 0.76 -0.42 -10.19
C MET A 96 1.81 -1.53 -10.08
N LEU A 97 2.19 -1.91 -8.86
CA LEU A 97 3.11 -3.02 -8.61
C LEU A 97 2.62 -4.32 -9.26
N GLU A 98 1.38 -4.71 -8.97
CA GLU A 98 0.77 -5.93 -9.48
C GLU A 98 0.76 -5.96 -11.01
N PHE A 99 0.35 -4.86 -11.65
CA PHE A 99 0.34 -4.74 -13.11
C PHE A 99 1.74 -4.86 -13.71
N HIS A 100 2.70 -4.09 -13.22
CA HIS A 100 4.03 -4.04 -13.80
C HIS A 100 4.83 -5.33 -13.55
N LEU A 101 4.71 -5.92 -12.36
CA LEU A 101 5.36 -7.20 -12.04
C LEU A 101 4.75 -8.37 -12.83
N THR A 102 3.41 -8.36 -13.02
CA THR A 102 2.73 -9.31 -13.90
C THR A 102 3.24 -9.20 -15.33
N ASN A 103 3.34 -7.99 -15.86
CA ASN A 103 3.83 -7.75 -17.22
C ASN A 103 5.30 -8.17 -17.38
N PHE A 104 6.13 -7.91 -16.37
CA PHE A 104 7.51 -8.38 -16.34
C PHE A 104 7.57 -9.91 -16.44
N CYS A 105 6.85 -10.64 -15.58
CA CYS A 105 6.84 -12.09 -15.57
C CYS A 105 6.35 -12.67 -16.91
N ASN A 106 5.25 -12.14 -17.45
CA ASN A 106 4.71 -12.54 -18.75
C ASN A 106 5.74 -12.38 -19.88
N LYS A 107 6.32 -11.17 -20.03
CA LYS A 107 7.27 -10.88 -21.11
C LYS A 107 8.55 -11.71 -20.98
N LYS A 108 9.02 -11.97 -19.76
CA LYS A 108 10.22 -12.78 -19.52
C LYS A 108 9.98 -14.26 -19.82
N MET A 109 8.82 -14.81 -19.44
CA MET A 109 8.43 -16.18 -19.81
C MET A 109 8.31 -16.34 -21.34
N ASP A 110 7.64 -15.40 -22.01
CA ASP A 110 7.54 -15.35 -23.48
C ASP A 110 8.93 -15.32 -24.12
N ALA A 111 9.85 -14.51 -23.59
CA ALA A 111 11.22 -14.39 -24.06
C ALA A 111 12.02 -15.70 -23.92
N MET A 112 11.80 -16.45 -22.84
CA MET A 112 12.41 -17.76 -22.61
C MET A 112 11.72 -18.89 -23.40
N ARG A 113 10.64 -18.59 -24.15
CA ARG A 113 9.79 -19.58 -24.81
C ARG A 113 9.33 -20.68 -23.85
N PHE A 114 9.00 -20.28 -22.61
CA PHE A 114 8.57 -21.23 -21.60
C PHE A 114 7.26 -21.92 -22.04
N PRO A 115 7.11 -23.24 -21.87
CA PRO A 115 5.97 -23.97 -22.43
C PRO A 115 4.63 -23.64 -21.75
N LEU A 116 4.67 -23.12 -20.52
CA LEU A 116 3.50 -22.63 -19.80
C LEU A 116 3.38 -21.12 -19.93
N SER A 117 2.16 -20.61 -20.00
CA SER A 117 1.87 -19.18 -19.88
C SER A 117 1.79 -18.75 -18.42
N TYR A 118 1.82 -17.44 -18.17
CA TYR A 118 1.56 -16.88 -16.84
C TYR A 118 0.24 -17.37 -16.24
N LYS A 119 -0.81 -17.53 -17.06
CA LYS A 119 -2.14 -17.93 -16.58
C LYS A 119 -2.21 -19.39 -16.13
N ASP A 120 -1.27 -20.21 -16.59
CA ASP A 120 -1.20 -21.64 -16.24
C ASP A 120 -0.56 -21.88 -14.86
N ILE A 121 -0.06 -20.81 -14.22
CA ILE A 121 0.63 -20.90 -12.93
C ILE A 121 -0.34 -20.56 -11.80
N ASN A 122 -0.42 -21.47 -10.82
CA ASN A 122 -1.27 -21.30 -9.65
C ASN A 122 -0.92 -20.05 -8.82
N GLY A 123 -1.95 -19.50 -8.17
CA GLY A 123 -1.87 -18.26 -7.38
C GLY A 123 -2.57 -17.09 -8.08
N THR A 124 -2.65 -15.94 -7.42
CA THR A 124 -3.21 -14.70 -7.97
C THR A 124 -2.22 -13.55 -7.79
N GLY A 125 -2.27 -12.57 -8.69
CA GLY A 125 -1.51 -11.33 -8.53
C GLY A 125 -0.02 -11.51 -8.25
N ILE A 126 0.43 -10.85 -7.18
CA ILE A 126 1.82 -10.93 -6.69
C ILE A 126 2.20 -12.34 -6.23
N GLU A 127 1.31 -13.12 -5.63
CA GLU A 127 1.63 -14.49 -5.18
C GLU A 127 2.03 -15.38 -6.36
N ARG A 128 1.35 -15.22 -7.50
CA ARG A 128 1.71 -15.90 -8.75
C ARG A 128 3.04 -15.41 -9.29
N CYS A 129 3.28 -14.09 -9.29
CA CYS A 129 4.57 -13.52 -9.69
C CYS A 129 5.72 -14.08 -8.84
N ASN A 130 5.56 -14.11 -7.52
CA ASN A 130 6.51 -14.71 -6.59
C ASN A 130 6.78 -16.19 -6.89
N THR A 131 5.73 -16.94 -7.25
CA THR A 131 5.88 -18.35 -7.67
C THR A 131 6.71 -18.49 -8.94
N ILE A 132 6.50 -17.61 -9.94
CA ILE A 132 7.28 -17.57 -11.19
C ILE A 132 8.73 -17.23 -10.90
N LEU A 133 8.97 -16.12 -10.20
CA LEU A 133 10.32 -15.66 -9.86
C LEU A 133 11.11 -16.77 -9.16
N LYS A 134 10.50 -17.44 -8.18
CA LYS A 134 11.14 -18.51 -7.41
C LYS A 134 11.34 -19.79 -8.23
N LYS A 135 10.27 -20.34 -8.80
CA LYS A 135 10.29 -21.71 -9.38
C LYS A 135 10.79 -21.76 -10.82
N ILE A 136 10.60 -20.67 -11.58
CA ILE A 136 10.94 -20.64 -13.01
C ILE A 136 12.24 -19.86 -13.22
N PHE A 137 12.38 -18.70 -12.58
CA PHE A 137 13.58 -17.87 -12.75
C PHE A 137 14.68 -18.14 -11.73
N GLY A 138 14.42 -18.98 -10.72
CA GLY A 138 15.44 -19.39 -9.74
C GLY A 138 15.76 -18.33 -8.69
N MET A 139 14.87 -17.36 -8.44
CA MET A 139 15.04 -16.39 -7.38
C MET A 139 15.08 -17.10 -6.02
N VAL A 140 16.14 -16.86 -5.24
CA VAL A 140 16.23 -17.38 -3.87
C VAL A 140 15.15 -16.73 -3.02
N HIS A 141 14.51 -17.53 -2.17
CA HIS A 141 13.51 -17.02 -1.26
C HIS A 141 14.12 -15.99 -0.30
N SER A 142 13.54 -14.79 -0.25
CA SER A 142 13.96 -13.71 0.63
C SER A 142 12.84 -13.27 1.56
N GLU A 143 13.20 -12.66 2.70
CA GLU A 143 12.23 -12.02 3.60
C GLU A 143 11.40 -10.96 2.86
N ASN A 144 11.96 -10.30 1.85
CA ASN A 144 11.24 -9.36 1.00
C ASN A 144 10.06 -9.99 0.25
N MET A 145 10.20 -11.23 -0.27
CA MET A 145 9.07 -11.93 -0.90
C MET A 145 7.95 -12.24 0.12
N LYS A 146 8.31 -12.52 1.36
CA LYS A 146 7.34 -12.71 2.46
C LYS A 146 6.62 -11.39 2.76
N LEU A 147 7.35 -10.28 2.82
CA LEU A 147 6.76 -8.94 2.99
C LEU A 147 5.79 -8.57 1.86
N LEU A 148 6.12 -8.86 0.60
CA LEU A 148 5.19 -8.66 -0.51
C LEU A 148 3.88 -9.46 -0.37
N ASN A 149 3.96 -10.70 0.11
CA ASN A 149 2.74 -11.49 0.39
C ASN A 149 1.94 -10.89 1.56
N GLN A 150 2.60 -10.27 2.53
CA GLN A 150 1.92 -9.54 3.61
C GLN A 150 1.27 -8.25 3.09
N LEU A 151 1.91 -7.52 2.16
CA LEU A 151 1.27 -6.39 1.47
C LEU A 151 0.03 -6.82 0.70
N ALA A 152 0.04 -8.00 0.07
CA ALA A 152 -1.15 -8.55 -0.61
C ALA A 152 -2.32 -8.75 0.36
N ARG A 153 -2.03 -9.27 1.56
CA ARG A 153 -3.03 -9.44 2.63
C ARG A 153 -3.54 -8.08 3.14
N LEU A 154 -2.64 -7.14 3.39
CA LEU A 154 -3.01 -5.78 3.81
C LEU A 154 -3.90 -5.11 2.76
N ARG A 155 -3.55 -5.20 1.48
CA ARG A 155 -4.38 -4.69 0.37
C ARG A 155 -5.77 -5.32 0.36
N ASN A 156 -5.88 -6.63 0.56
CA ASN A 156 -7.18 -7.29 0.61
C ASN A 156 -8.02 -6.80 1.80
N ALA A 157 -7.40 -6.58 2.97
CA ALA A 157 -8.09 -5.99 4.12
C ALA A 157 -8.56 -4.56 3.84
N CYS A 158 -7.72 -3.72 3.22
CA CYS A 158 -8.09 -2.37 2.82
C CYS A 158 -9.30 -2.34 1.87
N ILE A 159 -9.35 -3.25 0.88
CA ILE A 159 -10.46 -3.29 -0.11
C ILE A 159 -11.75 -3.83 0.49
N HIS A 160 -11.69 -4.93 1.24
CA HIS A 160 -12.89 -5.69 1.59
C HIS A 160 -13.41 -5.40 2.99
N ASN A 161 -12.54 -4.97 3.91
CA ASN A 161 -12.87 -4.85 5.32
C ASN A 161 -12.54 -3.47 5.89
N ASN A 162 -12.40 -2.43 5.07
CA ASN A 162 -11.98 -1.09 5.52
C ASN A 162 -10.70 -1.12 6.39
N ALA A 163 -9.74 -1.97 6.00
CA ALA A 163 -8.50 -2.27 6.73
C ALA A 163 -8.67 -2.94 8.12
N ILE A 164 -9.85 -3.47 8.43
CA ILE A 164 -10.11 -4.25 9.64
C ILE A 164 -9.66 -5.70 9.44
N ILE A 165 -8.87 -6.19 10.39
CA ILE A 165 -8.34 -7.56 10.42
C ILE A 165 -8.58 -8.13 11.81
N THR A 166 -9.70 -8.85 11.95
CA THR A 166 -10.10 -9.51 13.21
C THR A 166 -9.39 -10.85 13.37
N ASN A 167 -9.34 -11.63 12.30
CA ASN A 167 -8.63 -12.90 12.22
C ASN A 167 -7.35 -12.70 11.40
N ASP A 168 -6.27 -13.40 11.76
CA ASP A 168 -4.98 -13.38 11.03
C ASP A 168 -4.08 -12.14 11.20
N LYS A 169 -4.22 -11.37 12.29
CA LYS A 169 -3.25 -10.29 12.60
C LYS A 169 -1.80 -10.77 12.57
N ASP A 170 -1.56 -11.98 13.07
CA ASP A 170 -0.23 -12.59 13.09
C ASP A 170 0.39 -12.75 11.70
N LYS A 171 -0.44 -12.82 10.66
CA LYS A 171 0.03 -12.91 9.28
C LYS A 171 0.62 -11.60 8.77
N LEU A 172 0.46 -10.49 9.49
CA LEU A 172 1.10 -9.19 9.21
C LEU A 172 2.21 -8.83 10.20
N ASN A 173 2.57 -9.70 11.15
CA ASN A 173 3.51 -9.35 12.23
C ASN A 173 4.86 -8.83 11.73
N SER A 174 5.43 -9.44 10.68
CA SER A 174 6.71 -8.96 10.12
C SER A 174 6.58 -7.57 9.49
N LEU A 175 5.48 -7.30 8.79
CA LEU A 175 5.22 -6.01 8.19
C LEU A 175 5.04 -4.93 9.26
N THR A 176 4.22 -5.18 10.28
CA THR A 176 3.96 -4.20 11.35
C THR A 176 5.18 -4.00 12.23
N SER A 177 5.92 -5.06 12.58
CA SER A 177 7.13 -4.93 13.40
C SER A 177 8.23 -4.16 12.70
N LEU A 178 8.49 -4.44 11.41
CA LEU A 178 9.52 -3.76 10.64
C LEU A 178 9.15 -2.32 10.27
N SER A 179 7.85 -1.98 10.28
CA SER A 179 7.39 -0.61 10.08
C SER A 179 7.79 0.33 11.23
N ASN A 180 8.21 -0.22 12.39
CA ASN A 180 8.58 0.57 13.56
C ASN A 180 7.46 1.54 14.03
N GLY A 181 6.21 1.06 14.03
CA GLY A 181 5.05 1.78 14.56
C GLY A 181 4.31 2.68 13.57
N ILE A 182 4.81 2.87 12.35
CA ILE A 182 4.11 3.67 11.32
C ILE A 182 2.95 2.91 10.64
N LEU A 183 2.92 1.58 10.79
CA LEU A 183 1.78 0.71 10.50
C LEU A 183 1.45 -0.08 11.77
N TYR A 184 0.29 0.20 12.37
CA TYR A 184 -0.11 -0.45 13.62
C TYR A 184 -1.61 -0.75 13.65
N PHE A 185 -2.02 -1.60 14.59
CA PHE A 185 -3.43 -1.93 14.80
C PHE A 185 -4.06 -1.03 15.87
N GLN A 186 -5.19 -0.41 15.54
CA GLN A 186 -6.08 0.26 16.48
C GLN A 186 -7.46 -0.38 16.36
N ASN A 187 -7.96 -1.03 17.41
CA ASN A 187 -9.27 -1.71 17.41
C ASN A 187 -9.51 -2.59 16.18
N ASP A 188 -8.52 -3.43 15.84
CA ASP A 188 -8.49 -4.32 14.67
C ASP A 188 -8.29 -3.63 13.30
N GLU A 189 -8.39 -2.30 13.21
CA GLU A 189 -8.08 -1.53 12.01
C GLU A 189 -6.57 -1.30 11.88
N VAL A 190 -6.01 -1.46 10.68
CA VAL A 190 -4.63 -1.05 10.39
C VAL A 190 -4.58 0.44 10.08
N ILE A 191 -3.88 1.20 10.91
CA ILE A 191 -3.67 2.64 10.77
C ILE A 191 -2.36 2.92 10.03
N PHE A 192 -2.43 3.84 9.07
CA PHE A 192 -1.32 4.29 8.25
C PHE A 192 -0.88 5.68 8.73
N LEU A 193 0.26 5.73 9.42
CA LEU A 193 0.89 7.00 9.83
C LEU A 193 1.82 7.54 8.74
N LYS A 194 2.27 8.77 8.93
CA LYS A 194 3.27 9.40 8.07
C LYS A 194 4.50 8.49 7.92
N GLY A 195 4.99 8.32 6.69
CA GLY A 195 6.10 7.44 6.35
C GLY A 195 5.71 5.99 6.06
N SER A 196 4.46 5.58 6.30
CA SER A 196 4.02 4.21 6.01
C SER A 196 4.12 3.86 4.53
N LEU A 197 3.84 4.83 3.65
CA LEU A 197 3.93 4.62 2.20
C LEU A 197 5.38 4.54 1.71
N ASP A 198 6.28 5.36 2.28
CA ASP A 198 7.71 5.27 1.99
C ASP A 198 8.28 3.91 2.38
N PHE A 199 7.88 3.40 3.54
CA PHE A 199 8.23 2.05 3.98
C PHE A 199 7.73 0.98 2.99
N ILE A 200 6.48 1.08 2.52
CA ILE A 200 5.93 0.17 1.52
C ILE A 200 6.72 0.26 0.20
N ILE A 201 7.06 1.46 -0.26
CA ILE A 201 7.88 1.65 -1.47
C ILE A 201 9.27 1.04 -1.28
N SER A 202 9.87 1.13 -0.10
CA SER A 202 11.18 0.53 0.17
C SER A 202 11.17 -1.00 -0.03
N ILE A 203 10.11 -1.68 0.41
CA ILE A 203 9.90 -3.12 0.19
C ILE A 203 9.80 -3.41 -1.31
N ILE A 204 9.07 -2.58 -2.07
CA ILE A 204 8.91 -2.74 -3.52
C ILE A 204 10.25 -2.54 -4.25
N LYS A 205 11.00 -1.51 -3.88
CA LYS A 205 12.31 -1.21 -4.47
C LYS A 205 13.30 -2.35 -4.23
N GLU A 206 13.41 -2.82 -2.99
CA GLU A 206 14.24 -3.98 -2.66
C GLU A 206 13.84 -5.22 -3.47
N HIS A 207 12.53 -5.42 -3.71
CA HIS A 207 12.08 -6.52 -4.57
C HIS A 207 12.60 -6.38 -6.01
N PHE A 208 12.51 -5.19 -6.58
CA PHE A 208 12.96 -4.91 -7.94
C PHE A 208 14.48 -5.00 -8.08
N GLU A 209 15.23 -4.57 -7.06
CA GLU A 209 16.68 -4.78 -6.98
C GLU A 209 17.04 -6.26 -6.96
N ASN A 210 16.33 -7.08 -6.18
CA ASN A 210 16.54 -8.53 -6.16
C ASN A 210 16.26 -9.17 -7.53
N ILE A 211 15.25 -8.69 -8.27
CA ILE A 211 14.99 -9.12 -9.66
C ILE A 211 16.15 -8.71 -10.58
N GLU A 212 16.67 -7.50 -10.46
CA GLU A 212 17.80 -7.02 -11.26
C GLU A 212 19.07 -7.84 -10.98
N LEU A 213 19.36 -8.15 -9.71
CA LEU A 213 20.48 -8.99 -9.29
C LEU A 213 20.40 -10.41 -9.86
N LEU A 214 19.20 -11.00 -9.88
CA LEU A 214 18.96 -12.34 -10.43
C LEU A 214 19.42 -12.46 -11.89
N PHE A 215 19.18 -11.43 -12.70
CA PHE A 215 19.43 -11.47 -14.14
C PHE A 215 20.71 -10.75 -14.57
N SER A 216 21.29 -9.89 -13.74
CA SER A 216 22.64 -9.36 -13.96
C SER A 216 23.71 -10.43 -13.73
N SER A 217 23.48 -11.33 -12.77
CA SER A 217 24.37 -12.47 -12.46
C SER A 217 24.40 -13.55 -13.56
N SER A 218 23.39 -13.57 -14.43
CA SER A 218 23.24 -14.52 -15.55
C SER A 218 24.04 -14.13 -16.81
N LYS A 219 24.74 -12.98 -16.82
CA LYS A 219 25.63 -12.55 -17.92
C LYS A 219 27.07 -13.11 -17.82
N ARG A 220 27.31 -14.17 -17.03
CA ARG A 220 28.60 -14.89 -16.98
C ARG A 220 28.46 -16.30 -17.53
#